data_AF-A0A927J8Q9-F1
#
_entry.id   AF-A0A927J8Q9-F1
#
_cell.length_a   1.000
_cell.length_b   1.000
_cell.length_c   1.000
_cell.angle_alpha   90.00
_cell.angle_beta   90.00
_cell.angle_gamma   90.00
#
_symmetry.space_group_name_H-M   'P 1'
#
loop_
_entity.id
_entity.type
_entity.pdbx_description
1 polymer ?
#
loop_
_entity_poly.entity_id
_entity_poly.type
_entity_poly.pdbx_seq_one_letter_code
_entity_poly.pdbx_strand_id
1 'polypeptide(L)'
;MNFKYSCIGDNTPENREWLEKLGYKDELQLKHPTPIIVITSDELTQYAQFYTSSIEKVKEAYPDLIDCTGNDELFRAVTAMRDDSDYMQWFTDGVKWTLCYEENISKWRDIYNFRDKSLIHKATLEELINHFSGFHHKSEV
;
A
#
# COMPACT_ATOMS: atom_id res chain seq x y z
N MET A 1 -13.55 -7.14 4.15
CA MET A 1 -12.87 -5.98 3.56
C MET A 1 -12.63 -6.30 2.10
N ASN A 2 -12.71 -5.33 1.21
CA ASN A 2 -12.55 -5.55 -0.23
C ASN A 2 -11.27 -4.88 -0.75
N PHE A 3 -10.12 -5.38 -0.31
CA PHE A 3 -8.81 -4.92 -0.76
C PHE A 3 -8.60 -5.26 -2.24
N LYS A 4 -7.81 -4.46 -2.95
CA LYS A 4 -7.67 -4.56 -4.41
C LYS A 4 -6.43 -5.31 -4.91
N TYR A 5 -5.38 -5.30 -4.11
CA TYR A 5 -4.07 -5.79 -4.56
C TYR A 5 -3.35 -6.53 -3.43
N SER A 6 -2.73 -7.63 -3.81
CA SER A 6 -1.70 -8.29 -3.03
C SER A 6 -0.34 -7.68 -3.33
N CYS A 7 0.53 -7.60 -2.32
CA CYS A 7 1.85 -6.98 -2.48
C CYS A 7 2.91 -7.68 -1.63
N ILE A 8 4.16 -7.51 -2.05
CA ILE A 8 5.36 -7.84 -1.27
C ILE A 8 5.99 -6.55 -0.75
N GLY A 9 6.40 -6.54 0.52
CA GLY A 9 7.09 -5.43 1.16
C GLY A 9 8.09 -5.87 2.21
N ASP A 10 8.84 -4.91 2.74
CA ASP A 10 9.84 -5.15 3.78
C ASP A 10 9.16 -5.51 5.10
N ASN A 11 9.71 -6.51 5.81
CA ASN A 11 9.15 -6.98 7.07
C ASN A 11 9.55 -6.10 8.26
N THR A 12 9.06 -4.87 8.29
CA THR A 12 9.24 -3.95 9.42
C THR A 12 8.09 -4.08 10.44
N PRO A 13 8.32 -3.83 11.74
CA PRO A 13 7.22 -3.71 12.72
C PRO A 13 6.14 -2.73 12.28
N GLU A 14 6.54 -1.58 11.72
CA GLU A 14 5.63 -0.52 11.29
C GLU A 14 4.73 -0.96 10.13
N ASN A 15 5.24 -1.77 9.20
CA ASN A 15 4.42 -2.32 8.11
C ASN A 15 3.44 -3.39 8.63
N ARG A 16 3.81 -4.19 9.63
CA ARG A 16 2.88 -5.14 10.26
C ARG A 16 1.77 -4.43 11.02
N GLU A 17 2.12 -3.45 11.86
CA GLU A 17 1.15 -2.62 12.59
C GLU A 17 0.21 -1.88 11.64
N TRP A 18 0.73 -1.39 10.51
CA TRP A 18 -0.08 -0.77 9.46
C TRP A 18 -1.13 -1.73 8.88
N LEU A 19 -0.73 -2.95 8.53
CA LEU A 19 -1.64 -3.96 7.99
C LEU A 19 -2.73 -4.32 8.99
N GLU A 20 -2.36 -4.54 10.25
CA GLU A 20 -3.31 -4.83 11.33
C GLU A 20 -4.31 -3.69 11.55
N LYS A 21 -3.84 -2.44 11.47
CA LYS A 21 -4.69 -1.25 11.55
C LYS A 21 -5.68 -1.15 10.40
N LEU A 22 -5.31 -1.59 9.19
CA LEU A 22 -6.22 -1.67 8.05
C LEU A 22 -7.22 -2.82 8.19
N GLY A 23 -6.89 -3.84 8.98
CA GLY A 23 -7.71 -5.00 9.29
C GLY A 23 -7.22 -6.32 8.69
N TYR A 24 -6.02 -6.35 8.11
CA TYR A 24 -5.37 -7.61 7.75
C TYR A 24 -5.05 -8.43 9.00
N LYS A 25 -5.08 -9.75 8.88
CA LYS A 25 -4.71 -10.68 9.96
C LYS A 25 -3.39 -11.38 9.63
N ASP A 26 -2.52 -11.51 10.63
CA ASP A 26 -1.32 -12.35 10.51
C ASP A 26 -1.73 -13.82 10.41
N GLU A 27 -1.43 -14.45 9.28
CA GLU A 27 -1.76 -15.85 8.99
C GLU A 27 -0.84 -16.83 9.74
N LEU A 28 0.46 -16.51 9.83
CA LEU A 28 1.48 -17.52 10.15
C LEU A 28 2.22 -17.28 11.47
N GLN A 29 2.06 -16.13 12.13
CA GLN A 29 2.70 -15.77 13.42
C GLN A 29 4.06 -16.47 13.60
N LEU A 30 4.95 -16.28 12.64
CA LEU A 30 6.15 -17.10 12.55
C LEU A 30 7.02 -16.89 13.81
N LYS A 31 7.46 -18.00 14.41
CA LYS A 31 8.38 -18.00 15.56
C LYS A 31 9.86 -18.02 15.16
N HIS A 32 10.15 -17.83 13.87
CA HIS A 32 11.52 -17.84 13.35
C HIS A 32 12.30 -16.58 13.78
N PRO A 33 13.63 -16.67 13.89
CA PRO A 33 14.43 -15.62 14.50
C PRO A 33 14.27 -14.24 13.84
N THR A 34 14.04 -14.18 12.52
CA THR A 34 13.65 -12.94 11.81
C THR A 34 13.14 -13.25 10.39
N PRO A 35 11.86 -12.96 10.05
CA PRO A 35 11.40 -12.96 8.66
C PRO A 35 11.95 -11.73 7.91
N ILE A 36 12.05 -11.82 6.59
CA ILE A 36 12.70 -10.81 5.73
C ILE A 36 11.67 -9.98 4.95
N ILE A 37 10.56 -10.60 4.52
CA ILE A 37 9.49 -9.93 3.76
C ILE A 37 8.12 -10.21 4.35
N VAL A 38 7.15 -9.37 4.02
CA VAL A 38 5.73 -9.59 4.22
C VAL A 38 5.03 -9.68 2.87
N ILE A 39 4.13 -10.64 2.73
CA ILE A 39 3.22 -10.77 1.59
C ILE A 39 1.80 -10.60 2.08
N THR A 40 1.01 -9.80 1.39
CA THR A 40 -0.43 -9.67 1.66
C THR A 40 -1.24 -10.51 0.68
N SER A 41 -2.43 -10.91 1.10
CA SER A 41 -3.48 -11.46 0.26
C SER A 41 -4.72 -10.59 0.41
N ASP A 42 -5.12 -9.92 -0.67
CA ASP A 42 -6.35 -9.13 -0.71
C ASP A 42 -7.59 -10.03 -0.58
N GLU A 43 -7.61 -11.17 -1.29
CA GLU A 43 -8.69 -12.15 -1.24
C GLU A 43 -8.95 -12.69 0.17
N LEU A 44 -7.87 -13.03 0.89
CA LEU A 44 -7.98 -13.61 2.24
C LEU A 44 -8.01 -12.57 3.34
N THR A 45 -7.74 -11.30 3.02
CA THR A 45 -7.53 -10.21 4.01
C THR A 45 -6.50 -10.62 5.07
N GLN A 46 -5.40 -11.20 4.61
CA GLN A 46 -4.34 -11.74 5.47
C GLN A 46 -2.98 -11.24 5.02
N TYR A 47 -2.02 -11.30 5.92
CA TYR A 47 -0.63 -11.17 5.57
C TYR A 47 0.17 -12.31 6.19
N ALA A 48 1.23 -12.70 5.51
CA ALA A 48 2.14 -13.73 5.95
C ALA A 48 3.56 -13.17 5.92
N GLN A 49 4.30 -13.49 6.97
CA GLN A 49 5.72 -13.19 7.09
C GLN A 49 6.50 -14.32 6.42
N PHE A 50 7.57 -14.03 5.69
CA PHE A 50 8.39 -15.05 5.04
C PHE A 50 9.87 -14.84 5.32
N TYR A 51 10.57 -15.94 5.58
CA TYR A 51 12.03 -15.99 5.52
C TYR A 51 12.47 -16.42 4.12
N THR A 52 13.28 -15.60 3.46
CA THR A 52 13.86 -15.93 2.16
C THR A 52 15.28 -15.38 2.05
N SER A 53 16.18 -16.14 1.43
CA SER A 53 17.52 -15.65 1.07
C SER A 53 17.57 -15.00 -0.32
N SER A 54 16.47 -15.00 -1.07
CA SER A 54 16.35 -14.33 -2.37
C SER A 54 14.93 -13.81 -2.56
N ILE A 55 14.81 -12.49 -2.64
CA ILE A 55 13.55 -11.80 -2.88
C ILE A 55 13.11 -12.02 -4.34
N GLU A 56 14.07 -12.10 -5.27
CA GLU A 56 13.84 -12.31 -6.71
C GLU A 56 13.10 -13.62 -6.95
N LYS A 57 13.48 -14.71 -6.29
CA LYS A 57 12.78 -16.00 -6.40
C LYS A 57 11.34 -15.93 -5.91
N VAL A 58 11.07 -15.11 -4.91
CA VAL A 58 9.69 -14.89 -4.43
C VAL A 58 8.90 -14.12 -5.48
N LYS A 59 9.48 -13.08 -6.06
CA LYS A 59 8.86 -12.30 -7.15
C LYS A 59 8.57 -13.17 -8.38
N GLU A 60 9.49 -14.05 -8.75
CA GLU A 60 9.29 -15.02 -9.84
C GLU A 60 8.18 -16.04 -9.54
N ALA A 61 8.07 -16.48 -8.29
CA ALA A 61 7.03 -17.42 -7.87
C ALA A 61 5.63 -16.78 -7.78
N TYR A 62 5.58 -15.48 -7.51
CA TYR A 62 4.36 -14.69 -7.33
C TYR A 62 4.40 -13.40 -8.17
N PRO A 63 4.36 -13.51 -9.50
CA PRO A 63 4.55 -12.37 -10.41
C PRO A 63 3.40 -11.34 -10.35
N ASP A 64 2.25 -11.72 -9.81
CA ASP A 64 1.08 -10.85 -9.67
C ASP A 64 1.14 -9.96 -8.42
N LEU A 65 2.11 -10.18 -7.52
CA LEU A 65 2.30 -9.32 -6.36
C LEU A 65 2.91 -7.98 -6.79
N ILE A 66 2.32 -6.89 -6.30
CA ILE A 66 2.93 -5.57 -6.45
C ILE A 66 4.20 -5.51 -5.60
N ASP A 67 5.31 -5.19 -6.25
CA ASP A 67 6.62 -5.06 -5.60
C ASP A 67 6.79 -3.70 -4.95
N CYS A 68 6.70 -3.67 -3.63
CA CYS A 68 6.94 -2.49 -2.82
C CYS A 68 8.20 -2.61 -1.95
N THR A 69 9.05 -3.61 -2.20
CA THR A 69 10.30 -3.79 -1.43
C THR A 69 11.20 -2.57 -1.55
N GLY A 70 11.72 -2.08 -0.42
CA GLY A 70 12.48 -0.82 -0.35
C GLY A 70 11.63 0.46 -0.43
N ASN A 71 10.29 0.37 -0.46
CA ASN A 71 9.39 1.52 -0.54
C ASN A 71 8.15 1.35 0.36
N ASP A 72 8.32 1.62 1.65
CA ASP A 72 7.26 1.52 2.66
C ASP A 72 6.05 2.43 2.36
N GLU A 73 6.27 3.60 1.73
CA GLU A 73 5.17 4.51 1.39
C GLU A 73 4.28 3.92 0.29
N LEU A 74 4.88 3.35 -0.75
CA LEU A 74 4.15 2.62 -1.78
C LEU A 74 3.45 1.39 -1.20
N PHE A 75 4.13 0.64 -0.34
CA PHE A 75 3.55 -0.53 0.34
C PHE A 75 2.26 -0.15 1.09
N ARG A 76 2.32 0.92 1.90
CA ARG A 76 1.17 1.38 2.67
C ARG A 76 0.05 1.90 1.78
N ALA A 77 0.39 2.62 0.72
CA ALA A 77 -0.58 3.15 -0.22
C ALA A 77 -1.34 2.04 -0.96
N VAL A 78 -0.64 1.03 -1.46
CA VAL A 78 -1.23 -0.10 -2.20
C VAL A 78 -2.09 -0.98 -1.29
N THR A 79 -1.61 -1.31 -0.10
CA THR A 79 -2.35 -2.13 0.88
C THR A 79 -3.62 -1.47 1.40
N ALA A 80 -3.71 -0.15 1.36
CA ALA A 80 -4.93 0.56 1.74
C ALA A 80 -6.00 0.57 0.64
N MET A 81 -5.67 0.25 -0.61
CA MET A 81 -6.61 0.33 -1.74
C MET A 81 -7.78 -0.65 -1.57
N ARG A 82 -8.99 -0.11 -1.42
CA ARG A 82 -10.23 -0.88 -1.25
C ARG A 82 -11.48 -0.11 -1.64
N ASP A 83 -12.52 -0.82 -2.08
CA ASP A 83 -13.77 -0.19 -2.53
C ASP A 83 -14.75 0.13 -1.41
N ASP A 84 -14.66 -0.59 -0.29
CA ASP A 84 -15.65 -0.55 0.80
C ASP A 84 -15.40 0.56 1.84
N SER A 85 -14.30 1.29 1.75
CA SER A 85 -13.90 2.36 2.67
C SER A 85 -12.99 3.36 1.93
N ASP A 86 -12.83 4.58 2.46
CA ASP A 86 -11.82 5.56 2.02
C ASP A 86 -10.65 5.68 3.00
N TYR A 87 -10.73 4.99 4.14
CA TYR A 87 -9.77 5.11 5.21
C TYR A 87 -8.36 4.72 4.76
N MET A 88 -7.41 5.60 5.03
CA MET A 88 -5.99 5.50 4.68
C MET A 88 -5.71 5.40 3.18
N GLN A 89 -6.68 5.75 2.31
CA GLN A 89 -6.46 5.79 0.87
C GLN A 89 -6.04 7.16 0.39
N TRP A 90 -5.22 7.15 -0.65
CA TRP A 90 -4.80 8.34 -1.36
C TRP A 90 -5.86 8.78 -2.37
N PHE A 91 -6.06 10.09 -2.42
CA PHE A 91 -6.88 10.78 -3.40
C PHE A 91 -6.06 11.83 -4.12
N THR A 92 -6.37 12.06 -5.38
CA THR A 92 -5.66 13.02 -6.21
C THR A 92 -6.60 13.69 -7.21
N ASP A 93 -6.23 14.89 -7.65
CA ASP A 93 -6.78 15.57 -8.84
C ASP A 93 -5.77 15.56 -10.02
N GLY A 94 -4.73 14.73 -9.92
CA GLY A 94 -3.59 14.67 -10.83
C GLY A 94 -2.48 15.67 -10.49
N VAL A 95 -2.70 16.61 -9.57
CA VAL A 95 -1.70 17.61 -9.15
C VAL A 95 -1.47 17.55 -7.65
N LYS A 96 -2.54 17.60 -6.86
CA LYS A 96 -2.51 17.53 -5.40
C LYS A 96 -2.85 16.13 -4.95
N TRP A 97 -2.15 15.70 -3.90
CA TRP A 97 -2.31 14.39 -3.29
C TRP A 97 -2.74 14.56 -1.84
N THR A 98 -3.72 13.77 -1.39
CA THR A 98 -4.13 13.75 0.00
C THR A 98 -4.44 12.34 0.48
N LEU A 99 -4.04 12.05 1.71
CA LEU A 99 -4.45 10.84 2.42
C LEU A 99 -5.80 11.10 3.12
N CYS A 100 -6.73 10.17 3.00
CA CYS A 100 -8.00 10.23 3.71
C CYS A 100 -7.87 9.49 5.04
N TYR A 101 -8.15 10.14 6.17
CA TYR A 101 -8.05 9.53 7.51
C TYR A 101 -9.38 9.00 8.02
N GLU A 102 -10.38 8.95 7.15
CA GLU A 102 -11.80 8.78 7.49
C GLU A 102 -12.42 7.74 6.58
N GLU A 103 -13.51 7.12 7.03
CA GLU A 103 -14.18 6.06 6.25
C GLU A 103 -14.80 6.57 4.95
N ASN A 104 -15.08 7.88 4.84
CA ASN A 104 -15.67 8.49 3.67
C ASN A 104 -15.14 9.91 3.46
N ILE A 105 -14.48 10.15 2.32
CA ILE A 105 -13.88 11.44 1.97
C ILE A 105 -14.93 12.54 1.75
N SER A 106 -16.16 12.18 1.38
CA SER A 106 -17.22 13.16 1.09
C SER A 106 -17.56 14.03 2.29
N LYS A 107 -17.35 13.51 3.51
CA LYS A 107 -17.52 14.29 4.76
C LYS A 107 -16.49 15.41 4.91
N TRP A 108 -15.36 15.33 4.18
CA TRP A 108 -14.20 16.20 4.32
C TRP A 108 -13.78 16.84 2.99
N ARG A 109 -14.50 16.57 1.90
CA ARG A 109 -14.24 17.13 0.56
C ARG A 109 -14.20 18.65 0.53
N ASP A 110 -14.89 19.31 1.47
CA ASP A 110 -14.88 20.77 1.61
C ASP A 110 -13.67 21.32 2.35
N ILE A 111 -12.98 20.48 3.14
CA ILE A 111 -11.79 20.83 3.92
C ILE A 111 -10.53 20.65 3.07
N TYR A 112 -10.54 19.68 2.16
CA TYR A 112 -9.46 19.52 1.21
C TYR A 112 -9.55 20.62 0.13
N ASN A 113 -8.59 21.54 0.18
CA ASN A 113 -8.53 22.75 -0.66
C ASN A 113 -8.12 22.43 -2.12
N PHE A 114 -8.83 21.50 -2.75
CA PHE A 114 -8.71 21.16 -4.16
C PHE A 114 -9.34 22.25 -5.02
N ARG A 115 -8.69 22.56 -6.14
CA ARG A 115 -9.10 23.66 -7.03
C ARG A 115 -10.37 23.30 -7.79
N ASP A 116 -10.42 22.09 -8.32
CA ASP A 116 -11.61 21.53 -8.97
C ASP A 116 -11.95 20.22 -8.28
N LYS A 117 -13.00 20.26 -7.46
CA LYS A 117 -13.44 19.09 -6.72
C LYS A 117 -13.93 17.97 -7.64
N SER A 118 -14.37 18.27 -8.86
CA SER A 118 -14.89 17.28 -9.81
C SER A 118 -13.82 16.31 -10.33
N LEU A 119 -12.55 16.69 -10.24
CA LEU A 119 -11.40 15.89 -10.68
C LEU A 119 -10.84 14.99 -9.58
N ILE A 120 -11.28 15.16 -8.34
CA ILE A 120 -10.81 14.34 -7.21
C ILE A 120 -11.32 12.91 -7.37
N HIS A 121 -10.41 11.96 -7.32
CA HIS A 121 -10.71 10.54 -7.33
C HIS A 121 -9.74 9.77 -6.41
N LYS A 122 -10.10 8.53 -6.07
CA LYS A 122 -9.16 7.59 -5.43
C LYS A 122 -8.01 7.38 -6.38
N ALA A 123 -6.78 7.54 -5.90
CA ALA A 123 -5.60 7.31 -6.72
C ALA A 123 -5.62 5.88 -7.26
N THR A 124 -5.34 5.75 -8.55
CA THR A 124 -5.16 4.46 -9.21
C THR A 124 -3.80 3.85 -8.83
N LEU A 125 -3.64 2.55 -9.06
CA LEU A 125 -2.38 1.87 -8.79
C LEU A 125 -1.23 2.50 -9.59
N GLU A 126 -1.45 2.81 -10.87
CA GLU A 126 -0.45 3.45 -11.73
C GLU A 126 -0.04 4.82 -11.21
N GLU A 127 -1.00 5.64 -10.77
CA GLU A 127 -0.68 6.95 -10.21
C GLU A 127 0.12 6.81 -8.90
N LEU A 128 -0.21 5.85 -8.05
CA LEU A 128 0.54 5.60 -6.80
C LEU A 128 1.97 5.15 -7.09
N ILE A 129 2.15 4.21 -8.01
CA ILE A 129 3.48 3.79 -8.45
C ILE A 129 4.25 5.00 -8.97
N ASN A 130 3.69 5.78 -9.90
CA ASN A 130 4.37 6.95 -10.44
C ASN A 130 4.71 8.01 -9.37
N HIS A 131 3.81 8.22 -8.40
CA HIS A 131 4.01 9.17 -7.32
C HIS A 131 5.13 8.76 -6.37
N PHE A 132 5.16 7.49 -5.94
CA PHE A 132 6.13 6.99 -4.96
C PHE A 132 7.41 6.41 -5.57
N SER A 133 7.43 6.11 -6.88
CA SER A 133 8.64 5.71 -7.61
C SER A 133 9.50 6.92 -8.04
N GLY A 134 8.95 8.13 -7.99
CA GLY A 134 9.58 9.37 -8.48
C GLY A 134 10.85 9.85 -7.74
N PHE A 135 11.32 9.14 -6.71
CA PHE A 135 12.58 9.48 -6.02
C PHE A 135 13.82 8.70 -6.50
N HIS A 136 13.70 7.80 -7.48
CA HIS A 136 14.87 7.13 -8.08
C HIS A 136 15.50 7.84 -9.29
N HIS A 137 15.06 9.06 -9.63
CA HIS A 137 15.71 9.90 -10.66
C HIS A 137 15.92 11.36 -10.22
N LYS A 138 16.71 11.56 -9.16
CA LYS A 138 17.57 12.73 -9.04
C LYS A 138 19.02 12.29 -8.77
N SER A 139 19.62 11.72 -9.81
CA SER A 139 21.06 11.60 -9.93
C SER A 139 21.49 12.50 -11.08
N GLU A 140 22.30 13.50 -10.73
CA GLU A 140 23.30 14.17 -11.58
C GLU A 140 22.81 15.09 -12.72
N VAL A 141 22.80 16.41 -12.44
CA VAL A 141 23.71 17.38 -13.09
C VAL A 141 24.14 18.41 -12.06
#